data_AF-A0A9D9G3S5-F1
#
_entry.id   AF-A0A9D9G3S5-F1
#
_cell.length_a   1.000
_cell.length_b   1.000
_cell.length_c   1.000
_cell.angle_alpha   90.00
_cell.angle_beta   90.00
_cell.angle_gamma   90.00
#
_symmetry.space_group_name_H-M   'P 1'
#
loop_
_entity.id
_entity.type
_entity.pdbx_description
1 polymer ?
#
loop_
_entity_poly.entity_id
_entity_poly.type
_entity_poly.pdbx_seq_one_letter_code
_entity_poly.pdbx_strand_id
1 'polypeptide(L)'
;MLIQLKIENIALIEIIEINFEKGLNIITGDSGSGKSLIVDSLNALFGGTNIPLKHLIRPGKDFCVIEAIFSSSIQINDWLISNGFEITSSELKIKRKSYKKNNKILSKYSVNNLLINRQSLEKLGRFLIDFAGQSDTFIFDSLDKRRLIIDDLCSQESRDTSERIKSIWRETKVLEGLMHEKIEFSRNQTEKNLAIKHMLKSLEEADLNSSEEILELELLENKLVNNLEINNSIKSSLENLNNFSHDEPSVTSFINQSLKILNKTADFDLKIQKFREKLLNIHADVEDLIFDLKSYLQEIENYESNLPEIQKRLFFLKNLERTFSLDLTQLIEKRDQLKTYFQQNDQGNEISMIKAQIENLQSNLNSLFVIQSTERKKIAKQLQISVISILSNLGLENANFSIQFSECKPSGDGIDDINFLFSANPDQKLAPLSNVISGGEMSRFLLAIKSSISKKPNTFFLDEIDSGLSGKSLFSLVELIKEISKNQQVLCITHQPFLAARGSAHFKVNKNVINGITFTSIAKLTTKNQRKNELMELIGGGSCEVNEYASRLLDRSAA
;
A
#
# COMPACT_ATOMS: atom_id res chain seq x y z
N MET A 1 14.70 -9.17 32.08
CA MET A 1 16.00 -8.97 32.72
C MET A 1 16.92 -10.12 32.33
N LEU A 2 18.21 -9.91 32.10
CA LEU A 2 19.18 -10.98 31.91
C LEU A 2 19.49 -11.66 33.26
N ILE A 3 19.19 -12.95 33.36
CA ILE A 3 19.41 -13.77 34.57
C ILE A 3 20.78 -14.45 34.48
N GLN A 4 21.04 -15.10 33.35
CA GLN A 4 22.24 -15.91 33.17
C GLN A 4 22.81 -15.73 31.76
N LEU A 5 24.14 -15.73 31.66
CA LEU A 5 24.87 -15.77 30.40
C LEU A 5 25.92 -16.87 30.46
N LYS A 6 25.88 -17.76 29.47
CA LYS A 6 26.86 -18.82 29.26
C LYS A 6 27.51 -18.64 27.89
N ILE A 7 28.83 -18.59 27.88
CA ILE A 7 29.66 -18.41 26.69
C ILE A 7 30.63 -19.58 26.63
N GLU A 8 30.70 -20.26 25.49
CA GLU A 8 31.57 -21.40 25.28
C GLU A 8 32.34 -21.26 23.95
N ASN A 9 33.66 -21.42 24.00
CA ASN A 9 34.59 -21.43 22.88
C ASN A 9 34.52 -20.17 21.99
N ILE A 10 34.48 -18.98 22.59
CA ILE A 10 34.42 -17.69 21.86
C ILE A 10 35.69 -16.89 22.06
N ALA A 11 36.40 -16.58 20.97
CA ALA A 11 37.65 -15.83 21.01
C ALA A 11 38.61 -16.35 22.12
N LEU A 12 38.84 -15.56 23.18
CA LEU A 12 39.69 -15.92 24.33
C LEU A 12 38.97 -16.66 25.47
N ILE A 13 37.66 -16.87 25.35
CA ILE A 13 36.80 -17.53 26.33
C ILE A 13 36.69 -19.02 26.00
N GLU A 14 37.06 -19.88 26.95
CA GLU A 14 36.76 -21.32 26.86
C GLU A 14 35.36 -21.61 27.37
N ILE A 15 35.11 -21.35 28.66
CA ILE A 15 33.78 -21.41 29.28
C ILE A 15 33.66 -20.27 30.27
N ILE A 16 32.59 -19.49 30.17
CA ILE A 16 32.18 -18.50 31.15
C ILE A 16 30.70 -18.71 31.45
N GLU A 17 30.35 -18.66 32.72
CA GLU A 17 28.96 -18.69 33.20
C GLU A 17 28.79 -17.58 34.23
N ILE A 18 27.85 -16.67 33.98
CA ILE A 18 27.60 -15.48 34.79
C ILE A 18 26.14 -15.47 35.18
N ASN A 19 25.89 -15.39 36.49
CA ASN A 19 24.57 -15.16 37.05
C ASN A 19 24.48 -13.69 37.49
N PHE A 20 23.69 -12.90 36.76
CA PHE A 20 23.51 -11.48 37.01
C PHE A 20 22.45 -11.22 38.07
N GLU A 21 22.53 -10.07 38.73
CA GLU A 21 21.55 -9.63 39.70
C GLU A 21 20.67 -8.50 39.15
N LYS A 22 19.60 -8.18 39.89
CA LYS A 22 18.79 -6.97 39.63
C LYS A 22 19.61 -5.71 39.92
N GLY A 23 19.24 -4.60 39.29
CA GLY A 23 19.90 -3.31 39.50
C GLY A 23 21.25 -3.19 38.78
N LEU A 24 22.23 -2.56 39.43
CA LEU A 24 23.51 -2.21 38.83
C LEU A 24 24.54 -3.34 39.01
N ASN A 25 24.94 -3.97 37.91
CA ASN A 25 25.98 -4.98 37.84
C ASN A 25 27.23 -4.36 37.24
N ILE A 26 28.30 -4.34 38.01
CA ILE A 26 29.60 -3.78 37.62
C ILE A 26 30.52 -4.91 37.14
N ILE A 27 31.20 -4.69 36.02
CA ILE A 27 32.21 -5.60 35.47
C ILE A 27 33.55 -4.83 35.37
N THR A 28 34.54 -5.25 36.14
CA THR A 28 35.90 -4.66 36.17
C THR A 28 36.95 -5.67 35.75
N GLY A 29 38.20 -5.23 35.65
CA GLY A 29 39.37 -6.04 35.28
C GLY A 29 40.33 -5.26 34.39
N ASP A 30 41.52 -5.81 34.12
CA ASP A 30 42.58 -5.11 33.38
C ASP A 30 42.23 -4.81 31.92
N SER A 31 42.92 -3.83 31.33
CA SER A 31 42.81 -3.57 29.88
C SER A 31 43.21 -4.84 29.10
N GLY A 32 42.38 -5.22 28.11
CA GLY A 32 42.59 -6.47 27.36
C GLY A 32 42.29 -7.76 28.13
N SER A 33 41.64 -7.71 29.30
CA SER A 33 41.23 -8.91 30.06
C SER A 33 40.07 -9.68 29.42
N GLY A 34 39.36 -9.07 28.47
CA GLY A 34 38.22 -9.68 27.75
C GLY A 34 36.84 -9.18 28.19
N LYS A 35 36.75 -8.04 28.89
CA LYS A 35 35.47 -7.42 29.28
C LYS A 35 34.55 -7.16 28.08
N SER A 36 35.08 -6.54 27.02
CA SER A 36 34.34 -6.27 25.78
C SER A 36 33.85 -7.54 25.09
N LEU A 37 34.55 -8.68 25.24
CA LEU A 37 34.10 -9.96 24.68
C LEU A 37 32.76 -10.44 25.27
N ILE A 38 32.41 -10.03 26.49
CA ILE A 38 31.11 -10.34 27.10
C ILE A 38 30.00 -9.58 26.35
N VAL A 39 30.22 -8.29 26.09
CA VAL A 39 29.32 -7.41 25.33
C VAL A 39 29.15 -7.92 23.92
N ASP A 40 30.28 -8.19 23.28
CA ASP A 40 30.33 -8.63 21.91
C ASP A 40 29.67 -10.00 21.74
N SER A 41 29.76 -10.88 22.75
CA SER A 41 29.04 -12.15 22.77
C SER A 41 27.53 -11.95 22.90
N LEU A 42 27.06 -11.05 23.76
CA LEU A 42 25.63 -10.72 23.86
C LEU A 42 25.12 -10.08 22.57
N ASN A 43 25.87 -9.16 21.97
CA ASN A 43 25.53 -8.54 20.68
C ASN A 43 25.48 -9.60 19.57
N ALA A 44 26.45 -10.53 19.54
CA ALA A 44 26.46 -11.66 18.63
C ALA A 44 25.27 -12.60 18.87
N LEU A 45 24.79 -12.81 20.10
CA LEU A 45 23.61 -13.64 20.37
C LEU A 45 22.40 -13.19 19.54
N PHE A 46 22.18 -11.87 19.47
CA PHE A 46 21.09 -11.26 18.73
C PHE A 46 21.41 -11.00 17.25
N GLY A 47 22.53 -11.50 16.75
CA GLY A 47 22.88 -11.44 15.33
C GLY A 47 23.77 -10.28 14.91
N GLY A 48 24.20 -9.40 15.82
CA GLY A 48 25.09 -8.31 15.45
C GLY A 48 26.52 -8.76 15.09
N THR A 49 27.30 -7.81 14.60
CA THR A 49 28.55 -8.06 13.84
C THR A 49 29.82 -7.54 14.54
N ASN A 50 29.74 -7.18 15.82
CA ASN A 50 30.88 -6.64 16.57
C ASN A 50 32.11 -7.55 16.56
N ILE A 51 31.89 -8.87 16.64
CA ILE A 51 32.95 -9.85 16.41
C ILE A 51 32.92 -10.22 14.94
N PRO A 52 34.01 -9.97 14.17
CA PRO A 52 34.11 -10.48 12.82
C PRO A 52 33.90 -11.99 12.86
N LEU A 53 33.01 -12.52 12.01
CA LEU A 53 32.63 -13.94 12.05
C LEU A 53 33.85 -14.85 12.11
N LYS A 54 34.91 -14.55 11.34
CA LYS A 54 36.18 -15.31 11.31
C LYS A 54 36.89 -15.47 12.65
N HIS A 55 36.63 -14.59 13.62
CA HIS A 55 37.22 -14.58 14.96
C HIS A 55 36.24 -14.97 16.06
N LEU A 56 35.00 -15.33 15.70
CA LEU A 56 33.97 -15.71 16.67
C LEU A 56 34.30 -17.02 17.39
N ILE A 57 34.75 -18.04 16.64
CA ILE A 57 35.09 -19.35 17.21
C ILE A 57 36.53 -19.30 17.72
N ARG A 58 36.74 -19.74 18.97
CA ARG A 58 38.07 -19.86 19.59
C ARG A 58 39.02 -20.66 18.68
N PRO A 59 40.27 -20.22 18.48
CA PRO A 59 41.26 -20.98 17.71
C PRO A 59 41.41 -22.42 18.23
N GLY A 60 41.41 -23.39 17.31
CA GLY A 60 41.50 -24.82 17.64
C GLY A 60 40.18 -25.49 18.04
N LYS A 61 39.04 -24.79 17.97
CA LYS A 61 37.70 -25.35 18.19
C LYS A 61 36.86 -25.31 16.91
N ASP A 62 35.91 -26.24 16.79
CA ASP A 62 35.04 -26.36 15.61
C ASP A 62 33.70 -25.63 15.77
N PHE A 63 33.32 -25.31 17.01
CA PHE A 63 32.06 -24.66 17.33
C PHE A 63 32.19 -23.71 18.53
N CYS A 64 31.22 -22.81 18.66
CA CYS A 64 31.00 -21.97 19.84
C CYS A 64 29.52 -21.88 20.19
N VAL A 65 29.22 -21.57 21.46
CA VAL A 65 27.86 -21.45 21.98
C VAL A 65 27.73 -20.19 22.82
N ILE A 66 26.65 -19.44 22.58
CA ILE A 66 26.19 -18.34 23.44
C ILE A 66 24.79 -18.70 23.87
N GLU A 67 24.55 -18.69 25.17
CA GLU A 67 23.25 -19.00 25.76
C GLU A 67 22.95 -17.96 26.83
N ALA A 68 21.79 -17.33 26.73
CA ALA A 68 21.33 -16.34 27.69
C ALA A 68 19.92 -16.67 28.15
N ILE A 69 19.67 -16.51 29.45
CA ILE A 69 18.35 -16.69 30.06
C ILE A 69 17.86 -15.32 30.49
N PHE A 70 16.66 -14.96 30.03
CA PHE A 70 16.00 -13.72 30.40
C PHE A 70 14.72 -14.01 31.19
N SER A 71 14.37 -13.13 32.13
CA SER A 71 13.03 -13.10 32.72
C SER A 71 12.02 -12.66 31.66
N SER A 72 10.92 -13.39 31.50
CA SER A 72 9.84 -12.98 30.60
C SER A 72 9.00 -11.84 31.19
N SER A 73 8.33 -11.09 30.32
CA SER A 73 7.34 -10.05 30.65
C SER A 73 6.10 -10.21 29.77
N ILE A 74 4.98 -9.57 30.13
CA ILE A 74 3.75 -9.57 29.30
C ILE A 74 4.08 -9.21 27.84
N GLN A 75 4.86 -8.13 27.63
CA GLN A 75 5.18 -7.63 26.31
C GLN A 75 6.03 -8.62 25.48
N ILE A 76 6.91 -9.38 26.14
CA ILE A 76 7.72 -10.44 25.50
C ILE A 76 6.81 -11.64 25.16
N ASN A 77 5.91 -12.01 26.08
CA ASN A 77 4.95 -13.09 25.89
C ASN A 77 4.00 -12.84 24.72
N ASP A 78 3.45 -11.62 24.61
CA ASP A 78 2.58 -11.22 23.50
C ASP A 78 3.32 -11.29 22.15
N TRP A 79 4.59 -10.87 22.13
CA TRP A 79 5.44 -10.98 20.95
C TRP A 79 5.69 -12.45 20.57
N LEU A 80 5.93 -13.33 21.55
CA LEU A 80 6.13 -14.76 21.31
C LEU A 80 4.87 -15.40 20.71
N ILE A 81 3.70 -15.17 21.30
CA ILE A 81 2.42 -15.72 20.80
C ILE A 81 2.13 -15.23 19.37
N SER A 82 2.25 -13.92 19.13
CA SER A 82 1.99 -13.34 17.80
C SER A 82 2.94 -13.84 16.70
N ASN A 83 4.11 -14.36 17.08
CA ASN A 83 5.07 -14.97 16.16
C ASN A 83 5.05 -16.52 16.20
N GLY A 84 4.04 -17.14 16.81
CA GLY A 84 3.79 -18.58 16.78
C GLY A 84 4.62 -19.40 17.78
N PHE A 85 5.16 -18.78 18.83
CA PHE A 85 5.88 -19.47 19.91
C PHE A 85 4.96 -19.71 21.11
N GLU A 86 5.09 -20.89 21.73
CA GLU A 86 4.38 -21.23 22.96
C GLU A 86 5.10 -20.69 24.20
N ILE A 87 4.33 -20.19 25.17
CA ILE A 87 4.85 -19.76 26.46
C ILE A 87 4.99 -21.00 27.35
N THR A 88 6.22 -21.52 27.41
CA THR A 88 6.53 -22.74 28.16
C THR A 88 7.00 -22.47 29.59
N SER A 89 7.48 -21.26 29.90
CA SER A 89 7.94 -20.90 31.25
C SER A 89 8.00 -19.38 31.46
N SER A 90 8.23 -18.97 32.71
CA SER A 90 8.50 -17.56 33.07
C SER A 90 9.89 -17.08 32.60
N GLU A 91 10.72 -17.97 32.07
CA GLU A 91 12.06 -17.68 31.57
C GLU A 91 12.13 -17.89 30.07
N LEU A 92 12.94 -17.06 29.43
CA LEU A 92 13.19 -17.08 28.00
C LEU A 92 14.64 -17.46 27.76
N LYS A 93 14.84 -18.65 27.19
CA LYS A 93 16.17 -19.18 26.88
C LYS A 93 16.50 -18.90 25.42
N ILE A 94 17.50 -18.06 25.18
CA ILE A 94 18.00 -17.72 23.84
C ILE A 94 19.37 -18.34 23.65
N LYS A 95 19.57 -19.01 22.53
CA LYS A 95 20.82 -19.71 22.24
C LYS A 95 21.25 -19.50 20.80
N ARG A 96 22.53 -19.15 20.61
CA ARG A 96 23.23 -19.16 19.33
C ARG A 96 24.31 -20.22 19.37
N LYS A 97 24.26 -21.18 18.45
CA LYS A 97 25.34 -22.15 18.22
C LYS A 97 25.95 -21.90 16.85
N SER A 98 27.25 -21.61 16.81
CA SER A 98 27.97 -21.36 15.57
C SER A 98 29.00 -22.48 15.33
N TYR A 99 29.14 -22.93 14.09
CA TYR A 99 30.08 -24.00 13.72
C TYR A 99 30.80 -23.67 12.42
N LYS A 100 32.04 -24.17 12.30
CA LYS A 100 32.87 -24.02 11.11
C LYS A 100 32.50 -25.12 10.10
N LYS A 101 32.14 -24.74 8.87
CA LYS A 101 31.87 -25.65 7.75
C LYS A 101 32.43 -25.05 6.46
N ASN A 102 33.31 -25.76 5.76
CA ASN A 102 33.91 -25.33 4.48
C ASN A 102 34.51 -23.91 4.54
N ASN A 103 35.32 -23.60 5.56
CA ASN A 103 35.88 -22.26 5.82
C ASN A 103 34.86 -21.11 6.01
N LYS A 104 33.56 -21.43 6.14
CA LYS A 104 32.50 -20.49 6.51
C LYS A 104 31.98 -20.81 7.91
N ILE A 105 31.41 -19.81 8.57
CA ILE A 105 30.79 -19.97 9.89
C ILE A 105 29.28 -19.91 9.71
N LEU A 106 28.61 -20.98 10.10
CA LEU A 106 27.16 -21.09 10.08
C LEU A 106 26.65 -20.97 11.51
N SER A 107 25.59 -20.18 11.71
CA SER A 107 24.99 -19.94 13.02
C SER A 107 23.55 -20.44 13.02
N LYS A 108 23.18 -21.19 14.06
CA LYS A 108 21.79 -21.57 14.34
C LYS A 108 21.34 -20.84 15.60
N TYR A 109 20.12 -20.30 15.55
CA TYR A 109 19.51 -19.55 16.63
C TYR A 109 18.29 -20.31 17.13
N SER A 110 18.09 -20.33 18.44
CA SER A 110 16.92 -20.94 19.05
C SER A 110 16.41 -20.14 20.24
N VAL A 111 15.09 -20.11 20.40
CA VAL A 111 14.37 -19.57 21.55
C VAL A 111 13.59 -20.72 22.18
N ASN A 112 13.78 -20.98 23.48
CA ASN A 112 13.20 -22.12 24.20
C ASN A 112 13.38 -23.47 23.46
N ASN A 113 14.56 -23.66 22.87
CA ASN A 113 14.96 -24.81 22.03
C ASN A 113 14.24 -24.94 20.67
N LEU A 114 13.38 -24.00 20.29
CA LEU A 114 12.78 -23.91 18.96
C LEU A 114 13.63 -23.02 18.05
N LEU A 115 13.81 -23.40 16.78
CA LEU A 115 14.60 -22.63 15.83
C LEU A 115 13.92 -21.31 15.48
N ILE A 116 14.70 -20.23 15.43
CA ILE A 116 14.24 -18.90 15.03
C ILE A 116 15.16 -18.35 13.92
N ASN A 117 14.59 -17.58 13.00
CA ASN A 117 15.41 -16.84 12.03
C ASN A 117 16.08 -15.62 12.69
N ARG A 118 17.20 -15.17 12.12
CA ARG A 118 17.99 -14.05 12.68
C ARG A 118 17.20 -12.75 12.78
N GLN A 119 16.41 -12.40 11.76
CA GLN A 119 15.66 -11.13 11.73
C GLN A 119 14.60 -11.03 12.84
N SER A 120 13.92 -12.14 13.15
CA SER A 120 12.94 -12.20 14.23
C SER A 120 13.63 -12.15 15.59
N LEU A 121 14.81 -12.77 15.72
CA LEU A 121 15.61 -12.66 16.93
C LEU A 121 16.14 -11.24 17.16
N GLU A 122 16.57 -10.53 16.10
CA GLU A 122 16.96 -9.12 16.18
C GLU A 122 15.80 -8.24 16.69
N LYS A 123 14.57 -8.50 16.24
CA LYS A 123 13.36 -7.81 16.73
C LYS A 123 13.10 -8.11 18.22
N LEU A 124 13.20 -9.38 18.61
CA LEU A 124 13.04 -9.81 20.01
C LEU A 124 14.11 -9.20 20.93
N GLY A 125 15.36 -9.13 20.46
CA GLY A 125 16.48 -8.55 21.18
C GLY A 125 16.24 -7.12 21.66
N ARG A 126 15.55 -6.30 20.85
CA ARG A 126 15.22 -4.90 21.19
C ARG A 126 14.33 -4.75 22.43
N PHE A 127 13.56 -5.78 22.79
CA PHE A 127 12.76 -5.78 24.02
C PHE A 127 13.56 -6.26 25.24
N LEU A 128 14.64 -7.01 25.01
CA LEU A 128 15.37 -7.72 26.05
C LEU A 128 16.59 -6.97 26.55
N ILE A 129 17.42 -6.52 25.63
CA ILE A 129 18.69 -5.85 25.93
C ILE A 129 18.89 -4.66 25.00
N ASP A 130 19.48 -3.62 25.56
CA ASP A 130 19.84 -2.43 24.80
C ASP A 130 21.26 -2.00 25.13
N PHE A 131 22.07 -1.76 24.10
CA PHE A 131 23.51 -1.52 24.25
C PHE A 131 23.79 -0.02 24.15
N ALA A 132 24.30 0.65 25.17
CA ALA A 132 24.83 2.01 25.01
C ALA A 132 26.35 1.92 24.86
N GLY A 133 26.80 1.70 23.62
CA GLY A 133 28.20 1.55 23.27
C GLY A 133 28.48 1.98 21.83
N GLN A 134 29.76 2.08 21.46
CA GLN A 134 30.21 2.58 20.15
C GLN A 134 29.61 1.83 18.96
N SER A 135 29.30 0.53 19.13
CA SER A 135 28.70 -0.30 18.08
C SER A 135 27.18 -0.14 17.91
N ASP A 136 26.51 0.62 18.76
CA ASP A 136 25.04 0.71 18.79
C ASP A 136 24.47 1.87 17.95
N THR A 137 25.31 2.48 17.11
CA THR A 137 24.90 3.55 16.17
C THR A 137 23.81 3.10 15.21
N PHE A 138 23.64 1.79 14.98
CA PHE A 138 22.60 1.22 14.15
C PHE A 138 21.17 1.62 14.54
N ILE A 139 20.92 2.01 15.79
CA ILE A 139 19.61 2.54 16.20
C ILE A 139 19.28 3.83 15.45
N PHE A 140 20.29 4.64 15.14
CA PHE A 140 20.12 5.91 14.46
C PHE A 140 20.39 5.86 12.96
N ASP A 141 20.82 4.73 12.39
CA ASP A 141 21.21 4.69 10.97
C ASP A 141 20.02 4.87 10.02
N SER A 142 18.84 4.34 10.34
CA SER A 142 17.65 4.47 9.47
C SER A 142 16.72 5.61 9.91
N LEU A 143 16.20 6.34 8.91
CA LEU A 143 15.16 7.36 9.08
C LEU A 143 13.96 6.81 9.85
N ASP A 144 13.53 5.59 9.54
CA ASP A 144 12.39 4.95 10.20
C ASP A 144 12.60 4.75 11.69
N LYS A 145 13.81 4.37 12.12
CA LYS A 145 14.09 4.19 13.55
C LYS A 145 14.11 5.54 14.28
N ARG A 146 14.66 6.58 13.66
CA ARG A 146 14.63 7.95 14.22
C ARG A 146 13.19 8.46 14.37
N ARG A 147 12.33 8.17 13.39
CA ARG A 147 10.89 8.45 13.47
C ARG A 147 10.22 7.71 14.62
N LEU A 148 10.46 6.41 14.74
CA LEU A 148 9.91 5.59 15.82
C LEU A 148 10.31 6.09 17.23
N ILE A 149 11.52 6.62 17.40
CA ILE A 149 11.96 7.21 18.69
C ILE A 149 11.06 8.40 19.08
N ILE A 150 10.72 9.26 18.12
CA ILE A 150 9.82 10.39 18.37
C ILE A 150 8.40 9.89 18.62
N ASP A 151 7.91 8.95 17.80
CA ASP A 151 6.56 8.40 17.92
C ASP A 151 6.34 7.65 19.25
N ASP A 152 7.39 7.01 19.79
CA ASP A 152 7.34 6.35 21.10
C ASP A 152 7.24 7.34 22.27
N LEU A 153 7.69 8.58 22.08
CA LEU A 153 7.57 9.67 23.06
C LEU A 153 6.23 10.41 22.97
N CYS A 154 5.51 10.24 21.85
CA CYS A 154 4.20 10.87 21.65
C CYS A 154 3.12 10.29 22.59
N SER A 155 2.09 11.11 22.84
CA SER A 155 0.92 10.72 23.63
C SER A 155 0.13 9.59 22.96
N GLN A 156 -0.73 8.92 23.73
CA GLN A 156 -1.61 7.88 23.19
C GLN A 156 -2.50 8.42 22.05
N GLU A 157 -3.01 9.65 22.17
CA GLU A 157 -3.81 10.32 21.12
C GLU A 157 -3.06 10.47 19.80
N SER A 158 -1.76 10.78 19.85
CA SER A 158 -0.91 10.87 18.65
C SER A 158 -0.62 9.51 18.03
N ARG A 159 -0.54 8.45 18.85
CA ARG A 159 -0.43 7.06 18.36
C ARG A 159 -1.74 6.62 17.69
N ASP A 160 -2.89 6.94 18.27
CA ASP A 160 -4.20 6.66 17.68
C ASP A 160 -4.38 7.40 16.35
N THR A 161 -3.90 8.65 16.27
CA THR A 161 -3.83 9.43 15.01
C THR A 161 -2.97 8.73 13.97
N SER A 162 -1.82 8.18 14.38
CA SER A 162 -0.91 7.46 13.49
C SER A 162 -1.53 6.15 12.96
N GLU A 163 -2.26 5.41 13.79
CA GLU A 163 -3.00 4.22 13.36
C GLU A 163 -4.17 4.57 12.42
N ARG A 164 -4.86 5.69 12.68
CA ARG A 164 -5.91 6.20 11.78
C ARG A 164 -5.35 6.56 10.40
N ILE A 165 -4.19 7.22 10.35
CA ILE A 165 -3.48 7.51 9.10
C ILE A 165 -3.18 6.21 8.35
N LYS A 166 -2.61 5.19 9.01
CA LYS A 166 -2.32 3.89 8.38
C LYS A 166 -3.58 3.21 7.83
N SER A 167 -4.69 3.28 8.56
CA SER A 167 -5.97 2.70 8.13
C SER A 167 -6.49 3.39 6.88
N ILE A 168 -6.60 4.73 6.90
CA ILE A 168 -7.07 5.51 5.76
C ILE A 168 -6.13 5.34 4.57
N TRP A 169 -4.81 5.31 4.79
CA TRP A 169 -3.83 5.09 3.73
C TRP A 169 -4.01 3.74 3.03
N ARG A 170 -4.26 2.66 3.80
CA ARG A 170 -4.56 1.33 3.24
C ARG A 170 -5.84 1.35 2.42
N GLU A 171 -6.90 1.99 2.93
CA GLU A 171 -8.16 2.14 2.21
C GLU A 171 -7.97 2.90 0.89
N THR A 172 -7.27 4.03 0.91
CA THR A 172 -6.92 4.80 -0.29
C THR A 172 -6.15 3.95 -1.30
N LYS A 173 -5.18 3.13 -0.85
CA LYS A 173 -4.41 2.24 -1.76
C LYS A 173 -5.27 1.15 -2.39
N VAL A 174 -6.25 0.62 -1.65
CA VAL A 174 -7.22 -0.35 -2.18
C VAL A 174 -8.11 0.31 -3.24
N LEU A 175 -8.64 1.51 -2.96
CA LEU A 175 -9.46 2.26 -3.92
C LEU A 175 -8.69 2.68 -5.17
N GLU A 176 -7.43 3.12 -5.03
CA GLU A 176 -6.55 3.41 -6.16
C GLU A 176 -6.34 2.15 -7.03
N GLY A 177 -6.12 0.98 -6.40
CA GLY A 177 -6.02 -0.30 -7.10
C GLY A 177 -7.29 -0.65 -7.89
N LEU A 178 -8.45 -0.56 -7.24
CA LEU A 178 -9.75 -0.80 -7.87
C LEU A 178 -10.03 0.17 -9.03
N MET A 179 -9.67 1.45 -8.86
CA MET A 179 -9.80 2.46 -9.91
C MET A 179 -8.92 2.12 -11.11
N HIS A 180 -7.67 1.70 -10.88
CA HIS A 180 -6.77 1.29 -11.95
C HIS A 180 -7.27 0.06 -12.71
N GLU A 181 -7.76 -0.96 -12.00
CA GLU A 181 -8.37 -2.15 -12.62
C GLU A 181 -9.58 -1.77 -13.49
N LYS A 182 -10.47 -0.89 -12.99
CA LYS A 182 -11.63 -0.42 -13.77
C LYS A 182 -11.22 0.41 -14.99
N ILE A 183 -10.22 1.28 -14.86
CA ILE A 183 -9.71 2.07 -16.00
C ILE A 183 -9.10 1.15 -17.06
N GLU A 184 -8.32 0.14 -16.66
CA GLU A 184 -7.73 -0.82 -17.58
C GLU A 184 -8.79 -1.68 -18.27
N PHE A 185 -9.78 -2.17 -17.52
CA PHE A 185 -10.93 -2.89 -18.07
C PHE A 185 -11.70 -2.04 -19.08
N SER A 186 -11.98 -0.78 -18.74
CA SER A 186 -12.64 0.17 -19.64
C SER A 186 -11.84 0.39 -20.94
N ARG A 187 -10.51 0.57 -20.84
CA ARG A 187 -9.64 0.68 -22.02
C ARG A 187 -9.63 -0.58 -22.89
N ASN A 188 -9.66 -1.76 -22.30
CA ASN A 188 -9.71 -3.02 -23.07
C ASN A 188 -11.09 -3.24 -23.72
N GLN A 189 -12.15 -2.65 -23.15
CA GLN A 189 -13.48 -2.68 -23.74
C GLN A 189 -13.72 -1.61 -24.81
N THR A 190 -13.00 -0.49 -24.85
CA THR A 190 -13.28 0.60 -25.79
C THR A 190 -13.16 0.17 -27.25
N GLU A 191 -12.15 -0.63 -27.62
CA GLU A 191 -11.99 -1.14 -28.99
C GLU A 191 -13.15 -2.05 -29.41
N LYS A 192 -13.59 -2.95 -28.53
CA LYS A 192 -14.76 -3.81 -28.78
C LYS A 192 -16.06 -3.00 -28.83
N ASN A 193 -16.18 -2.01 -27.96
CA ASN A 193 -17.36 -1.17 -27.86
C ASN A 193 -17.51 -0.19 -29.04
N LEU A 194 -16.46 0.12 -29.80
CA LEU A 194 -16.57 0.98 -30.99
C LEU A 194 -17.46 0.36 -32.06
N ALA A 195 -17.19 -0.90 -32.44
CA ALA A 195 -18.02 -1.61 -33.41
C ALA A 195 -19.46 -1.77 -32.92
N ILE A 196 -19.63 -2.07 -31.62
CA ILE A 196 -20.95 -2.23 -31.00
C ILE A 196 -21.70 -0.89 -30.93
N LYS A 197 -21.02 0.23 -30.65
CA LYS A 197 -21.62 1.59 -30.68
C LYS A 197 -22.06 1.97 -32.08
N HIS A 198 -21.25 1.71 -33.10
CA HIS A 198 -21.64 1.93 -34.49
C HIS A 198 -22.88 1.09 -34.86
N MET A 199 -22.90 -0.17 -34.44
CA MET A 199 -24.04 -1.05 -34.66
C MET A 199 -25.32 -0.54 -33.96
N LEU A 200 -25.25 -0.17 -32.68
CA LEU A 200 -26.39 0.40 -31.96
C LEU A 200 -26.89 1.68 -32.63
N LYS A 201 -25.97 2.59 -33.01
CA LYS A 201 -26.33 3.83 -33.69
C LYS A 201 -27.07 3.56 -34.99
N SER A 202 -26.61 2.62 -35.81
CA SER A 202 -27.30 2.24 -37.05
C SER A 202 -28.69 1.63 -36.81
N LEU A 203 -28.89 0.90 -35.71
CA LEU A 203 -30.20 0.34 -35.35
C LEU A 203 -31.15 1.38 -34.73
N GLU A 204 -30.63 2.36 -33.99
CA GLU A 204 -31.40 3.47 -33.45
C GLU A 204 -31.84 4.45 -34.56
N GLU A 205 -30.94 4.77 -35.49
CA GLU A 205 -31.25 5.59 -36.67
C GLU A 205 -32.28 4.92 -37.61
N ALA A 206 -32.42 3.59 -37.54
CA ALA A 206 -33.38 2.84 -38.34
C ALA A 206 -34.83 2.99 -37.85
N ASP A 207 -35.05 3.44 -36.62
CA ASP A 207 -36.36 3.67 -36.01
C ASP A 207 -37.33 2.47 -36.18
N LEU A 208 -36.87 1.29 -35.76
CA LEU A 208 -37.59 0.02 -35.85
C LEU A 208 -38.66 -0.06 -34.76
N ASN A 209 -39.88 0.38 -35.08
CA ASN A 209 -40.99 0.49 -34.11
C ASN A 209 -42.02 -0.65 -34.21
N SER A 210 -42.10 -1.32 -35.36
CA SER A 210 -43.00 -2.45 -35.58
C SER A 210 -42.24 -3.62 -36.19
N SER A 211 -42.44 -4.82 -35.65
CA SER A 211 -41.91 -6.08 -36.21
C SER A 211 -42.59 -6.46 -37.52
N GLU A 212 -43.74 -5.86 -37.83
CA GLU A 212 -44.55 -6.16 -39.01
C GLU A 212 -44.40 -5.09 -40.11
N GLU A 213 -43.56 -4.07 -39.91
CA GLU A 213 -43.44 -2.91 -40.81
C GLU A 213 -43.13 -3.33 -42.26
N ILE A 214 -42.25 -4.33 -42.47
CA ILE A 214 -41.95 -4.83 -43.82
C ILE A 214 -43.19 -5.43 -44.47
N LEU A 215 -43.94 -6.27 -43.75
CA LEU A 215 -45.15 -6.92 -44.27
C LEU A 215 -46.25 -5.90 -44.58
N GLU A 216 -46.44 -4.92 -43.69
CA GLU A 216 -47.39 -3.83 -43.88
C GLU A 216 -47.05 -3.00 -45.12
N LEU A 217 -45.77 -2.64 -45.29
CA LEU A 217 -45.31 -1.89 -46.45
C LEU A 217 -45.40 -2.69 -47.76
N GLU A 218 -45.14 -4.00 -47.74
CA GLU A 218 -45.30 -4.88 -48.92
C GLU A 218 -46.78 -5.01 -49.35
N LEU A 219 -47.71 -5.11 -48.40
CA LEU A 219 -49.14 -5.11 -48.68
C LEU A 219 -49.59 -3.78 -49.28
N LEU A 220 -49.07 -2.67 -48.75
CA LEU A 220 -49.38 -1.33 -49.22
C LEU A 220 -48.77 -1.07 -50.61
N GLU A 221 -47.53 -1.50 -50.85
CA GLU A 221 -46.87 -1.46 -52.17
C GLU A 221 -47.70 -2.21 -53.21
N ASN A 222 -48.08 -3.46 -52.95
CA ASN A 222 -48.88 -4.26 -53.87
C ASN A 222 -50.22 -3.58 -54.20
N LYS A 223 -50.90 -3.02 -53.18
CA LYS A 223 -52.14 -2.29 -53.39
C LYS A 223 -51.95 -1.06 -54.29
N LEU A 224 -50.88 -0.29 -54.07
CA LEU A 224 -50.57 0.89 -54.86
C LEU A 224 -50.18 0.55 -56.30
N VAL A 225 -49.37 -0.50 -56.50
CA VAL A 225 -49.00 -0.98 -57.85
C VAL A 225 -50.24 -1.43 -58.62
N ASN A 226 -51.12 -2.22 -57.99
CA ASN A 226 -52.37 -2.65 -58.63
C ASN A 226 -53.27 -1.46 -58.98
N ASN A 227 -53.37 -0.46 -58.11
CA ASN A 227 -54.14 0.76 -58.40
C ASN A 227 -53.55 1.54 -59.58
N LEU A 228 -52.22 1.62 -59.70
CA LEU A 228 -51.56 2.25 -60.85
C LEU A 228 -51.87 1.51 -62.16
N GLU A 229 -51.83 0.18 -62.15
CA GLU A 229 -52.20 -0.63 -63.32
C GLU A 229 -53.67 -0.46 -63.72
N ILE A 230 -54.58 -0.44 -62.74
CA ILE A 230 -56.01 -0.18 -62.96
C ILE A 230 -56.20 1.21 -63.58
N ASN A 231 -55.58 2.25 -63.02
CA ASN A 231 -55.66 3.61 -63.54
C ASN A 231 -55.14 3.71 -64.98
N ASN A 232 -53.98 3.12 -65.27
CA ASN A 232 -53.41 3.13 -66.61
C ASN A 232 -54.31 2.39 -67.61
N SER A 233 -54.89 1.25 -67.20
CA SER A 233 -55.81 0.47 -68.03
C SER A 233 -57.10 1.25 -68.34
N ILE A 234 -57.67 1.93 -67.35
CA ILE A 234 -58.88 2.74 -67.53
C ILE A 234 -58.59 3.98 -68.38
N LYS A 235 -57.46 4.68 -68.16
CA LYS A 235 -57.03 5.81 -69.00
C LYS A 235 -56.88 5.38 -70.46
N SER A 236 -56.20 4.25 -70.72
CA SER A 236 -56.05 3.71 -72.08
C SER A 236 -57.39 3.31 -72.69
N SER A 237 -58.30 2.72 -71.91
CA SER A 237 -59.66 2.41 -72.38
C SER A 237 -60.46 3.68 -72.72
N LEU A 238 -60.35 4.74 -71.93
CA LEU A 238 -60.99 6.02 -72.20
C LEU A 238 -60.44 6.69 -73.46
N GLU A 239 -59.13 6.62 -73.70
CA GLU A 239 -58.52 7.10 -74.96
C GLU A 239 -59.11 6.35 -76.18
N ASN A 240 -59.31 5.04 -76.10
CA ASN A 240 -59.92 4.27 -77.20
C ASN A 240 -61.40 4.64 -77.42
N LEU A 241 -62.16 4.81 -76.34
CA LEU A 241 -63.60 5.08 -76.40
C LEU A 241 -63.90 6.52 -76.83
N ASN A 242 -63.08 7.48 -76.40
CA ASN A 242 -63.28 8.90 -76.61
C ASN A 242 -61.96 9.66 -76.59
N ASN A 243 -61.34 9.78 -77.76
CA ASN A 243 -60.20 10.65 -78.01
C ASN A 243 -60.60 11.86 -78.87
N PHE A 244 -59.77 12.90 -78.76
CA PHE A 244 -59.81 14.09 -79.61
C PHE A 244 -58.69 14.09 -80.65
N SER A 245 -58.01 12.95 -80.82
CA SER A 245 -56.90 12.80 -81.78
C SER A 245 -57.46 12.72 -83.20
N HIS A 246 -56.84 13.43 -84.14
CA HIS A 246 -57.23 13.40 -85.55
C HIS A 246 -56.65 12.19 -86.30
N ASP A 247 -55.60 11.57 -85.74
CA ASP A 247 -54.86 10.48 -86.39
C ASP A 247 -55.51 9.10 -86.15
N GLU A 248 -56.21 8.93 -85.03
CA GLU A 248 -56.93 7.70 -84.70
C GLU A 248 -58.35 8.01 -84.21
N PRO A 249 -59.40 7.86 -85.04
CA PRO A 249 -60.77 8.11 -84.62
C PRO A 249 -61.23 7.14 -83.52
N SER A 250 -61.79 7.69 -82.43
CA SER A 250 -62.40 6.91 -81.35
C SER A 250 -63.66 6.13 -81.77
N VAL A 251 -64.05 5.17 -80.92
CA VAL A 251 -65.31 4.42 -81.07
C VAL A 251 -66.50 5.38 -81.17
N THR A 252 -66.55 6.41 -80.32
CA THR A 252 -67.61 7.45 -80.34
C THR A 252 -67.63 8.22 -81.66
N SER A 253 -66.47 8.51 -82.25
CA SER A 253 -66.35 9.15 -83.56
C SER A 253 -66.94 8.29 -84.68
N PHE A 254 -66.60 6.99 -84.70
CA PHE A 254 -67.13 6.04 -85.69
C PHE A 254 -68.63 5.80 -85.57
N ILE A 255 -69.16 5.73 -84.34
CA ILE A 255 -70.60 5.61 -84.11
C ILE A 255 -71.31 6.87 -84.63
N ASN A 256 -70.79 8.07 -84.32
CA ASN A 256 -71.35 9.33 -84.80
C ASN A 256 -71.31 9.44 -86.34
N GLN A 257 -70.24 9.00 -86.98
CA GLN A 257 -70.14 8.96 -88.43
C GLN A 257 -71.17 8.00 -89.05
N SER A 258 -71.33 6.82 -88.45
CA SER A 258 -72.31 5.81 -88.89
C SER A 258 -73.76 6.29 -88.70
N LEU A 259 -74.05 6.97 -87.60
CA LEU A 259 -75.34 7.63 -87.35
C LEU A 259 -75.65 8.71 -88.40
N LYS A 260 -74.66 9.54 -88.78
CA LYS A 260 -74.82 10.53 -89.87
C LYS A 260 -75.14 9.88 -91.21
N ILE A 261 -74.58 8.71 -91.50
CA ILE A 261 -74.85 7.96 -92.75
C ILE A 261 -76.27 7.38 -92.72
N LEU A 262 -76.64 6.68 -91.64
CA LEU A 262 -77.97 6.08 -91.50
C LEU A 262 -79.09 7.13 -91.46
N ASN A 263 -78.83 8.32 -90.89
CA ASN A 263 -79.80 9.41 -90.89
C ASN A 263 -80.20 9.89 -92.29
N LYS A 264 -79.30 9.82 -93.28
CA LYS A 264 -79.60 10.24 -94.66
C LYS A 264 -80.64 9.34 -95.33
N THR A 265 -80.77 8.09 -94.88
CA THR A 265 -81.63 7.08 -95.50
C THR A 265 -82.77 6.58 -94.61
N ALA A 266 -82.84 7.04 -93.36
CA ALA A 266 -83.82 6.58 -92.37
C ALA A 266 -85.27 6.93 -92.75
N ASP A 267 -85.52 8.04 -93.45
CA ASP A 267 -86.87 8.45 -93.87
C ASP A 267 -87.41 7.64 -95.05
N PHE A 268 -86.55 6.83 -95.70
CA PHE A 268 -86.93 6.02 -96.87
C PHE A 268 -87.33 4.58 -96.51
N ASP A 269 -86.93 4.03 -95.35
CA ASP A 269 -87.22 2.63 -94.94
C ASP A 269 -87.31 2.46 -93.42
N LEU A 270 -88.45 1.93 -92.94
CA LEU A 270 -88.71 1.61 -91.53
C LEU A 270 -87.70 0.63 -90.91
N LYS A 271 -87.08 -0.27 -91.70
CA LYS A 271 -86.02 -1.16 -91.20
C LYS A 271 -84.73 -0.40 -90.93
N ILE A 272 -84.37 0.56 -91.78
CA ILE A 272 -83.20 1.43 -91.59
C ILE A 272 -83.42 2.32 -90.37
N GLN A 273 -84.65 2.80 -90.14
CA GLN A 273 -85.01 3.54 -88.94
C GLN A 273 -84.76 2.72 -87.66
N LYS A 274 -85.17 1.43 -87.63
CA LYS A 274 -84.87 0.53 -86.50
C LYS A 274 -83.37 0.30 -86.30
N PHE A 275 -82.58 0.20 -87.38
CA PHE A 275 -81.12 0.09 -87.26
C PHE A 275 -80.49 1.38 -86.71
N ARG A 276 -80.99 2.55 -87.11
CA ARG A 276 -80.57 3.84 -86.56
C ARG A 276 -80.88 3.94 -85.07
N GLU A 277 -82.10 3.60 -84.67
CA GLU A 277 -82.51 3.61 -83.24
C GLU A 277 -81.63 2.67 -82.41
N LYS A 278 -81.32 1.48 -82.93
CA LYS A 278 -80.38 0.57 -82.26
C LYS A 278 -78.98 1.17 -82.11
N LEU A 279 -78.47 1.86 -83.12
CA LEU A 279 -77.16 2.51 -83.06
C LEU A 279 -77.15 3.74 -82.14
N LEU A 280 -78.27 4.47 -82.03
CA LEU A 280 -78.43 5.57 -81.07
C LEU A 280 -78.39 5.06 -79.62
N ASN A 281 -79.02 3.92 -79.34
CA ASN A 281 -78.94 3.31 -78.02
C ASN A 281 -77.49 2.88 -77.69
N ILE A 282 -76.79 2.27 -78.66
CA ILE A 282 -75.37 1.92 -78.49
C ILE A 282 -74.51 3.18 -78.24
N HIS A 283 -74.81 4.30 -78.90
CA HIS A 283 -74.10 5.57 -78.64
C HIS A 283 -74.30 6.04 -77.20
N ALA A 284 -75.55 6.03 -76.71
CA ALA A 284 -75.87 6.40 -75.34
C ALA A 284 -75.17 5.47 -74.32
N ASP A 285 -75.22 4.16 -74.54
CA ASP A 285 -74.53 3.18 -73.68
C ASP A 285 -73.01 3.41 -73.62
N VAL A 286 -72.40 3.84 -74.73
CA VAL A 286 -70.97 4.17 -74.79
C VAL A 286 -70.67 5.49 -74.06
N GLU A 287 -71.51 6.51 -74.19
CA GLU A 287 -71.36 7.78 -73.46
C GLU A 287 -71.51 7.60 -71.95
N ASP A 288 -72.48 6.79 -71.52
CA ASP A 288 -72.68 6.44 -70.10
C ASP A 288 -71.46 5.70 -69.55
N LEU A 289 -70.93 4.71 -70.28
CA LEU A 289 -69.70 4.01 -69.89
C LEU A 289 -68.49 4.96 -69.79
N ILE A 290 -68.36 5.92 -70.70
CA ILE A 290 -67.29 6.93 -70.65
C ILE A 290 -67.45 7.80 -69.39
N PHE A 291 -68.67 8.18 -69.04
CA PHE A 291 -68.95 8.96 -67.82
C PHE A 291 -68.58 8.16 -66.57
N ASP A 292 -69.03 6.91 -66.48
CA ASP A 292 -68.74 6.02 -65.34
C ASP A 292 -67.25 5.79 -65.15
N LEU A 293 -66.51 5.53 -66.24
CA LEU A 293 -65.05 5.35 -66.20
C LEU A 293 -64.30 6.63 -65.80
N LYS A 294 -64.78 7.81 -66.21
CA LYS A 294 -64.22 9.10 -65.79
C LYS A 294 -64.48 9.40 -64.31
N SER A 295 -65.69 9.12 -63.83
CA SER A 295 -66.04 9.26 -62.41
C SER A 295 -65.20 8.34 -61.54
N TYR A 296 -65.02 7.08 -61.96
CA TYR A 296 -64.17 6.12 -61.24
C TYR A 296 -62.70 6.57 -61.17
N LEU A 297 -62.14 7.15 -62.24
CA LEU A 297 -60.78 7.71 -62.22
C LEU A 297 -60.62 8.89 -61.24
N GLN A 298 -61.62 9.79 -61.19
CA GLN A 298 -61.59 10.93 -60.27
C GLN A 298 -61.63 10.49 -58.80
N GLU A 299 -62.31 9.39 -58.49
CA GLU A 299 -62.31 8.80 -57.14
C GLU A 299 -60.95 8.22 -56.75
N ILE A 300 -60.21 7.63 -57.70
CA ILE A 300 -58.88 7.03 -57.43
C ILE A 300 -57.76 8.07 -57.40
N GLU A 301 -57.80 9.12 -58.24
CA GLU A 301 -56.74 10.15 -58.31
C GLU A 301 -56.58 10.94 -56.99
N ASN A 302 -57.57 10.96 -56.10
CA ASN A 302 -57.45 11.55 -54.76
C ASN A 302 -56.50 10.79 -53.79
N TYR A 303 -56.00 9.62 -54.19
CA TYR A 303 -55.00 8.84 -53.45
C TYR A 303 -53.60 9.00 -54.08
N GLU A 304 -53.07 10.22 -54.18
CA GLU A 304 -51.75 10.44 -54.77
C GLU A 304 -50.59 9.89 -53.90
N SER A 305 -50.00 8.83 -54.45
CA SER A 305 -48.64 8.28 -54.39
C SER A 305 -47.66 8.65 -53.26
N ASN A 306 -47.58 7.78 -52.25
CA ASN A 306 -46.37 7.59 -51.41
C ASN A 306 -45.50 6.41 -51.87
N LEU A 307 -45.77 5.83 -53.05
CA LEU A 307 -45.09 4.61 -53.53
C LEU A 307 -43.55 4.74 -53.54
N PRO A 308 -42.93 5.84 -54.02
CA PRO A 308 -41.48 5.98 -53.99
C PRO A 308 -40.89 6.04 -52.57
N GLU A 309 -41.62 6.59 -51.61
CA GLU A 309 -41.19 6.66 -50.21
C GLU A 309 -41.28 5.30 -49.52
N ILE A 310 -42.37 4.56 -49.79
CA ILE A 310 -42.59 3.19 -49.33
C ILE A 310 -41.48 2.28 -49.87
N GLN A 311 -41.17 2.35 -51.17
CA GLN A 311 -40.10 1.58 -51.78
C GLN A 311 -38.72 1.91 -51.22
N LYS A 312 -38.44 3.19 -50.94
CA LYS A 312 -37.20 3.60 -50.27
C LYS A 312 -37.09 3.03 -48.86
N ARG A 313 -38.17 3.06 -48.08
CA ARG A 313 -38.20 2.50 -46.72
C ARG A 313 -38.06 0.97 -46.74
N LEU A 314 -38.77 0.28 -47.63
CA LEU A 314 -38.65 -1.16 -47.84
C LEU A 314 -37.22 -1.58 -48.22
N PHE A 315 -36.59 -0.87 -49.16
CA PHE A 315 -35.22 -1.13 -49.56
C PHE A 315 -34.23 -0.91 -48.41
N PHE A 316 -34.43 0.14 -47.61
CA PHE A 316 -33.62 0.41 -46.43
C PHE A 316 -33.74 -0.72 -45.38
N LEU A 317 -34.97 -1.13 -45.04
CA LEU A 317 -35.23 -2.20 -44.08
C LEU A 317 -34.67 -3.56 -44.55
N LYS A 318 -34.88 -3.94 -45.81
CA LYS A 318 -34.32 -5.18 -46.39
C LYS A 318 -32.79 -5.18 -46.45
N ASN A 319 -32.17 -4.02 -46.72
CA ASN A 319 -30.72 -3.91 -46.64
C ASN A 319 -30.20 -4.03 -45.21
N LEU A 320 -30.94 -3.52 -44.22
CA LEU A 320 -30.64 -3.70 -42.80
C LEU A 320 -30.66 -5.19 -42.42
N GLU A 321 -31.72 -5.92 -42.78
CA GLU A 321 -31.81 -7.37 -42.56
C GLU A 321 -30.63 -8.11 -43.20
N ARG A 322 -30.26 -7.75 -44.44
CA ARG A 322 -29.11 -8.35 -45.14
C ARG A 322 -27.76 -8.04 -44.48
N THR A 323 -27.56 -6.80 -44.04
CA THR A 323 -26.30 -6.35 -43.43
C THR A 323 -26.02 -7.08 -42.12
N PHE A 324 -27.07 -7.31 -41.33
CA PHE A 324 -26.96 -7.96 -40.04
C PHE A 324 -27.29 -9.45 -40.07
N SER A 325 -27.81 -9.97 -41.20
CA SER A 325 -28.27 -11.35 -41.38
C SER A 325 -29.30 -11.78 -40.32
N LEU A 326 -30.22 -10.88 -39.97
CA LEU A 326 -31.25 -11.06 -38.95
C LEU A 326 -32.58 -10.53 -39.47
N ASP A 327 -33.68 -11.09 -38.99
CA ASP A 327 -35.02 -10.56 -39.28
C ASP A 327 -35.31 -9.28 -38.47
N LEU A 328 -36.33 -8.53 -38.90
CA LEU A 328 -36.73 -7.27 -38.25
C LEU A 328 -36.98 -7.41 -36.73
N THR A 329 -37.55 -8.54 -36.29
CA THR A 329 -37.85 -8.79 -34.88
C THR A 329 -36.57 -8.98 -34.08
N GLN A 330 -35.65 -9.79 -34.60
CA GLN A 330 -34.32 -10.03 -34.06
C GLN A 330 -33.47 -8.76 -34.04
N LEU A 331 -33.64 -7.87 -35.02
CA LEU A 331 -32.96 -6.57 -35.03
C LEU A 331 -33.43 -5.66 -33.90
N ILE A 332 -34.74 -5.64 -33.61
CA ILE A 332 -35.33 -4.90 -32.48
C ILE A 332 -34.81 -5.48 -31.16
N GLU A 333 -34.86 -6.80 -30.99
CA GLU A 333 -34.32 -7.46 -29.79
C GLU A 333 -32.83 -7.16 -29.60
N LYS A 334 -32.05 -7.21 -30.69
CA LYS A 334 -30.61 -6.92 -30.65
C LYS A 334 -30.34 -5.46 -30.30
N ARG A 335 -31.11 -4.50 -30.82
CA ARG A 335 -31.02 -3.09 -30.41
C ARG A 335 -31.24 -2.94 -28.90
N ASP A 336 -32.27 -3.57 -28.37
CA ASP A 336 -32.64 -3.44 -26.95
C ASP A 336 -31.62 -4.15 -26.04
N GLN A 337 -31.08 -5.29 -26.46
CA GLN A 337 -29.94 -5.97 -25.81
C GLN A 337 -28.68 -5.10 -25.79
N LEU A 338 -28.36 -4.44 -26.91
CA LEU A 338 -27.20 -3.54 -26.99
C LEU A 338 -27.40 -2.28 -26.13
N LYS A 339 -28.61 -1.74 -26.08
CA LYS A 339 -28.96 -0.59 -25.24
C LYS A 339 -28.83 -0.90 -23.75
N THR A 340 -29.32 -2.06 -23.32
CA THR A 340 -29.17 -2.53 -21.93
C THR A 340 -27.71 -2.84 -21.59
N TYR A 341 -26.94 -3.43 -22.52
CA TYR A 341 -25.50 -3.66 -22.35
C TYR A 341 -24.73 -2.34 -22.09
N PHE A 342 -25.02 -1.26 -22.81
CA PHE A 342 -24.35 0.03 -22.57
C PHE A 342 -24.81 0.75 -21.30
N GLN A 343 -26.07 0.58 -20.88
CA GLN A 343 -26.56 1.14 -19.62
C GLN A 343 -25.92 0.43 -18.40
N GLN A 344 -25.75 -0.89 -18.46
CA GLN A 344 -25.15 -1.65 -17.36
C GLN A 344 -23.62 -1.50 -17.27
N ASN A 345 -22.96 -1.19 -18.39
CA ASN A 345 -21.51 -0.99 -18.46
C ASN A 345 -21.07 0.49 -18.37
N ASP A 346 -21.89 1.37 -17.76
CA ASP A 346 -21.51 2.77 -17.55
C ASP A 346 -20.48 2.92 -16.41
N GLN A 347 -19.26 2.42 -16.67
CA GLN A 347 -18.14 2.47 -15.73
C GLN A 347 -17.64 3.90 -15.46
N GLY A 348 -18.02 4.88 -16.28
CA GLY A 348 -17.62 6.27 -16.11
C GLY A 348 -18.13 6.86 -14.80
N ASN A 349 -19.38 6.53 -14.42
CA ASN A 349 -19.98 6.97 -13.17
C ASN A 349 -19.36 6.30 -11.93
N GLU A 350 -19.00 5.02 -12.03
CA GLU A 350 -18.33 4.32 -10.92
C GLU A 350 -16.90 4.83 -10.69
N ILE A 351 -16.14 5.07 -11.78
CA ILE A 351 -14.78 5.62 -11.69
C ILE A 351 -14.81 7.03 -11.09
N SER A 352 -15.80 7.86 -11.46
CA SER A 352 -15.93 9.22 -10.90
C SER A 352 -16.29 9.20 -9.41
N MET A 353 -17.15 8.29 -8.97
CA MET A 353 -17.45 8.07 -7.54
C MET A 353 -16.21 7.63 -6.75
N ILE A 354 -15.46 6.64 -7.25
CA ILE A 354 -14.23 6.18 -6.59
C ILE A 354 -13.20 7.31 -6.52
N LYS A 355 -13.06 8.11 -7.58
CA LYS A 355 -12.16 9.27 -7.59
C LYS A 355 -12.55 10.31 -6.54
N ALA A 356 -13.84 10.64 -6.42
CA ALA A 356 -14.34 11.56 -5.41
C ALA A 356 -14.10 11.04 -3.97
N GLN A 357 -14.25 9.73 -3.75
CA GLN A 357 -13.93 9.09 -2.47
C GLN A 357 -12.43 9.21 -2.15
N ILE A 358 -11.55 8.93 -3.12
CA ILE A 358 -10.09 9.10 -2.97
C ILE A 358 -9.74 10.55 -2.63
N GLU A 359 -10.31 11.53 -3.32
CA GLU A 359 -10.08 12.96 -3.05
C GLU A 359 -10.50 13.35 -1.61
N ASN A 360 -11.63 12.85 -1.13
CA ASN A 360 -12.09 13.07 0.24
C ASN A 360 -11.14 12.43 1.27
N LEU A 361 -10.73 11.17 1.06
CA LEU A 361 -9.77 10.49 1.93
C LEU A 361 -8.40 11.18 1.93
N GLN A 362 -7.95 11.70 0.78
CA GLN A 362 -6.71 12.47 0.68
C GLN A 362 -6.79 13.80 1.45
N SER A 363 -7.92 14.51 1.39
CA SER A 363 -8.13 15.73 2.18
C SER A 363 -8.08 15.45 3.69
N ASN A 364 -8.73 14.36 4.13
CA ASN A 364 -8.67 13.89 5.51
C ASN A 364 -7.23 13.53 5.93
N LEU A 365 -6.51 12.76 5.09
CA LEU A 365 -5.10 12.42 5.32
C LEU A 365 -4.22 13.66 5.47
N ASN A 366 -4.36 14.66 4.61
CA ASN A 366 -3.58 15.90 4.69
C ASN A 366 -3.79 16.61 6.03
N SER A 367 -5.02 16.65 6.54
CA SER A 367 -5.30 17.24 7.86
C SER A 367 -4.61 16.45 8.99
N LEU A 368 -4.65 15.11 8.94
CA LEU A 368 -4.02 14.24 9.93
C LEU A 368 -2.49 14.30 9.86
N PHE A 369 -1.90 14.39 8.68
CA PHE A 369 -0.46 14.55 8.49
C PHE A 369 0.07 15.83 9.13
N VAL A 370 -0.66 16.94 9.00
CA VAL A 370 -0.29 18.20 9.66
C VAL A 370 -0.33 18.05 11.18
N ILE A 371 -1.41 17.47 11.73
CA ILE A 371 -1.54 17.22 13.18
C ILE A 371 -0.38 16.36 13.68
N GLN A 372 -0.08 15.25 13.01
CA GLN A 372 1.02 14.35 13.37
C GLN A 372 2.38 15.07 13.32
N SER A 373 2.65 15.83 12.25
CA SER A 373 3.90 16.59 12.10
C SER A 373 4.06 17.66 13.19
N THR A 374 2.98 18.36 13.56
CA THR A 374 3.03 19.36 14.64
C THR A 374 3.35 18.74 16.00
N GLU A 375 2.75 17.61 16.32
CA GLU A 375 3.03 16.90 17.59
C GLU A 375 4.45 16.34 17.60
N ARG A 376 4.91 15.71 16.51
CA ARG A 376 6.29 15.23 16.38
C ARG A 376 7.31 16.35 16.58
N LYS A 377 7.11 17.52 15.98
CA LYS A 377 7.99 18.69 16.14
C LYS A 377 8.01 19.21 17.58
N LYS A 378 6.88 19.20 18.27
CA LYS A 378 6.78 19.58 19.69
C LYS A 378 7.55 18.62 20.59
N ILE A 379 7.33 17.31 20.42
CA ILE A 379 8.05 16.26 21.16
C ILE A 379 9.55 16.29 20.87
N ALA A 380 9.95 16.51 19.60
CA ALA A 380 11.35 16.63 19.23
C ALA A 380 12.05 17.79 19.95
N LYS A 381 11.39 18.96 20.11
CA LYS A 381 11.95 20.07 20.90
C LYS A 381 12.11 19.72 22.37
N GLN A 382 11.14 19.03 22.97
CA GLN A 382 11.25 18.57 24.36
C GLN A 382 12.39 17.57 24.54
N LEU A 383 12.53 16.63 23.61
CA LEU A 383 13.63 15.67 23.59
C LEU A 383 14.98 16.38 23.46
N GLN A 384 15.11 17.36 22.56
CA GLN A 384 16.34 18.17 22.43
C GLN A 384 16.75 18.81 23.75
N ILE A 385 15.83 19.50 24.41
CA ILE A 385 16.10 20.19 25.69
C ILE A 385 16.50 19.19 26.77
N SER A 386 15.76 18.08 26.90
CA SER A 386 16.04 17.03 27.89
C SER A 386 17.43 16.42 27.66
N VAL A 387 17.76 16.05 26.42
CA VAL A 387 19.03 15.42 26.07
C VAL A 387 20.20 16.37 26.30
N ILE A 388 20.11 17.64 25.87
CA ILE A 388 21.16 18.64 26.10
C ILE A 388 21.37 18.88 27.60
N SER A 389 20.29 18.97 28.39
CA SER A 389 20.38 19.12 29.85
C SER A 389 21.05 17.94 30.53
N ILE A 390 20.87 16.73 30.03
CA ILE A 390 21.56 15.54 30.57
C ILE A 390 23.03 15.57 30.15
N LEU A 391 23.32 15.87 28.89
CA LEU A 391 24.68 15.89 28.37
C LEU A 391 25.57 16.93 29.04
N SER A 392 25.02 18.12 29.35
CA SER A 392 25.76 19.14 30.09
C SER A 392 26.21 18.64 31.46
N ASN A 393 25.35 17.91 32.18
CA ASN A 393 25.68 17.28 33.47
C ASN A 393 26.69 16.14 33.33
N LEU A 394 26.78 15.50 32.15
CA LEU A 394 27.72 14.42 31.84
C LEU A 394 29.05 14.92 31.25
N GLY A 395 29.39 16.20 31.43
CA GLY A 395 30.66 16.78 31.00
C GLY A 395 30.71 17.21 29.54
N LEU A 396 29.56 17.27 28.87
CA LEU A 396 29.40 17.78 27.50
C LEU A 396 28.60 19.09 27.52
N GLU A 397 29.10 20.08 28.27
CA GLU A 397 28.42 21.38 28.50
C GLU A 397 28.14 22.15 27.21
N ASN A 398 29.02 21.97 26.21
CA ASN A 398 28.99 22.67 24.95
C ASN A 398 28.41 21.84 23.79
N ALA A 399 27.88 20.65 24.09
CA ALA A 399 27.31 19.80 23.06
C ALA A 399 26.00 20.39 22.53
N ASN A 400 25.80 20.27 21.22
CA ASN A 400 24.60 20.70 20.55
C ASN A 400 23.90 19.50 19.91
N PHE A 401 22.59 19.41 20.10
CA PHE A 401 21.76 18.36 19.53
C PHE A 401 20.56 18.98 18.83
N SER A 402 20.44 18.71 17.53
CA SER A 402 19.39 19.24 16.67
C SER A 402 18.66 18.12 15.96
N ILE A 403 17.34 18.22 15.92
CA ILE A 403 16.43 17.32 15.22
C ILE A 403 15.82 18.13 14.10
N GLN A 404 16.22 17.82 12.87
CA GLN A 404 15.74 18.48 11.66
C GLN A 404 14.63 17.66 11.03
N PHE A 405 13.64 18.37 10.50
CA PHE A 405 12.50 17.81 9.80
C PHE A 405 12.58 18.24 8.34
N SER A 406 12.40 17.29 7.42
CA SER A 406 12.19 17.53 6.00
C SER A 406 10.91 16.84 5.56
N GLU A 407 10.19 17.42 4.61
CA GLU A 407 9.01 16.78 4.05
C GLU A 407 9.41 15.68 3.06
N CYS A 408 8.80 14.50 3.20
CA CYS A 408 8.98 13.37 2.31
C CYS A 408 7.68 13.05 1.56
N LYS A 409 7.76 12.10 0.63
CA LYS A 409 6.56 11.64 -0.09
C LYS A 409 5.58 11.05 0.93
N PRO A 410 4.29 11.45 0.90
CA PRO A 410 3.30 10.92 1.82
C PRO A 410 3.30 9.39 1.84
N SER A 411 3.23 8.85 3.05
CA SER A 411 3.20 7.41 3.29
C SER A 411 2.24 7.10 4.45
N GLY A 412 1.98 5.81 4.68
CA GLY A 412 1.21 5.37 5.85
C GLY A 412 1.83 5.77 7.19
N ASP A 413 3.11 6.17 7.22
CA ASP A 413 3.81 6.61 8.44
C ASP A 413 3.91 8.15 8.57
N GLY A 414 3.36 8.89 7.61
CA GLY A 414 3.33 10.35 7.60
C GLY A 414 4.14 10.98 6.48
N ILE A 415 4.45 12.28 6.68
CA ILE A 415 5.16 13.16 5.73
C ILE A 415 6.51 13.66 6.26
N ASP A 416 6.93 13.22 7.45
CA ASP A 416 8.13 13.73 8.12
C ASP A 416 9.31 12.76 7.97
N ASP A 417 10.39 13.25 7.36
CA ASP A 417 11.72 12.67 7.49
C ASP A 417 12.47 13.35 8.64
N ILE A 418 12.89 12.56 9.62
CA ILE A 418 13.48 13.05 10.87
C ILE A 418 14.97 12.73 10.91
N ASN A 419 15.80 13.77 11.00
CA ASN A 419 17.25 13.66 11.05
C ASN A 419 17.82 14.17 12.37
N PHE A 420 18.67 13.36 13.00
CA PHE A 420 19.35 13.70 14.25
C PHE A 420 20.77 14.15 13.93
N LEU A 421 21.08 15.39 14.30
CA LEU A 421 22.38 16.02 14.13
C LEU A 421 22.97 16.36 15.48
N PHE A 422 24.27 16.15 15.61
CA PHE A 422 25.00 16.34 16.86
C PHE A 422 26.35 17.00 16.61
N SER A 423 26.82 17.78 17.57
CA SER A 423 28.20 18.24 17.68
C SER A 423 28.62 18.20 19.15
N ALA A 424 29.78 17.63 19.45
CA ALA A 424 30.27 17.53 20.83
C ALA A 424 30.81 18.88 21.32
N ASN A 425 31.40 19.66 20.40
CA ASN A 425 32.05 20.93 20.70
C ASN A 425 31.48 22.07 19.83
N PRO A 426 31.61 23.34 20.26
CA PRO A 426 31.06 24.51 19.55
C PRO A 426 31.71 24.76 18.17
N ASP A 427 32.99 24.42 18.04
CA ASP A 427 33.80 24.59 16.84
C ASP A 427 33.50 23.54 15.76
N GLN A 428 32.79 22.47 16.12
CA GLN A 428 32.38 21.42 15.21
C GLN A 428 31.01 21.74 14.58
N LYS A 429 30.89 21.50 13.28
CA LYS A 429 29.59 21.58 12.60
C LYS A 429 28.69 20.44 13.05
N LEU A 430 27.40 20.74 13.21
CA LEU A 430 26.36 19.73 13.38
C LEU A 430 26.42 18.73 12.21
N ALA A 431 26.57 17.46 12.53
CA ALA A 431 26.60 16.40 11.53
C ALA A 431 25.85 15.15 12.01
N PRO A 432 25.52 14.22 11.11
CA PRO A 432 24.85 12.97 11.47
C PRO A 432 25.65 12.22 12.54
N LEU A 433 24.95 11.57 13.47
CA LEU A 433 25.54 10.85 14.61
C LEU A 433 26.64 9.85 14.20
N SER A 434 26.53 9.26 13.02
CA SER A 434 27.52 8.31 12.48
C SER A 434 28.92 8.90 12.24
N ASN A 435 29.06 10.23 12.15
CA ASN A 435 30.26 10.88 11.59
C ASN A 435 31.07 11.71 12.60
N VAL A 436 30.62 11.88 13.85
CA VAL A 436 31.06 13.04 14.67
C VAL A 436 31.72 12.70 16.01
N ILE A 437 31.69 11.45 16.49
CA ILE A 437 31.82 11.22 17.95
C ILE A 437 32.92 10.20 18.33
N SER A 438 33.65 10.49 19.42
CA SER A 438 34.50 9.52 20.13
C SER A 438 33.65 8.44 20.85
N GLY A 439 34.22 7.26 21.15
CA GLY A 439 33.47 6.15 21.73
C GLY A 439 32.70 6.51 23.02
N GLY A 440 33.35 7.18 23.97
CA GLY A 440 32.75 7.55 25.26
C GLY A 440 31.67 8.64 25.16
N GLU A 441 31.85 9.62 24.28
CA GLU A 441 30.84 10.68 24.04
C GLU A 441 29.58 10.12 23.39
N MET A 442 29.73 9.14 22.49
CA MET A 442 28.61 8.45 21.85
C MET A 442 27.82 7.64 22.87
N SER A 443 28.51 6.90 23.76
CA SER A 443 27.86 6.16 24.85
C SER A 443 27.07 7.09 25.78
N ARG A 444 27.61 8.27 26.09
CA ARG A 444 26.90 9.30 26.89
C ARG A 444 25.69 9.87 26.18
N PHE A 445 25.81 10.18 24.89
CA PHE A 445 24.69 10.64 24.06
C PHE A 445 23.57 9.61 23.97
N LEU A 446 23.93 8.35 23.70
CA LEU A 446 23.01 7.21 23.69
C LEU A 446 22.30 7.06 25.03
N LEU A 447 23.03 7.15 26.15
CA LEU A 447 22.45 7.10 27.49
C LEU A 447 21.45 8.23 27.69
N ALA A 448 21.80 9.47 27.31
CA ALA A 448 20.91 10.61 27.45
C ALA A 448 19.59 10.40 26.68
N ILE A 449 19.66 10.02 25.39
CA ILE A 449 18.46 9.71 24.61
C ILE A 449 17.66 8.58 25.22
N LYS A 450 18.31 7.44 25.54
CA LYS A 450 17.62 6.25 26.06
C LYS A 450 16.99 6.49 27.43
N SER A 451 17.60 7.36 28.24
CA SER A 451 17.03 7.77 29.54
C SER A 451 15.78 8.63 29.39
N SER A 452 15.69 9.43 28.31
CA SER A 452 14.53 10.26 27.99
C SER A 452 13.37 9.48 27.34
N ILE A 453 13.61 8.26 26.83
CA ILE A 453 12.58 7.43 26.19
C ILE A 453 11.72 6.69 27.23
N SER A 454 10.40 6.66 26.98
CA SER A 454 9.39 6.09 27.89
C SER A 454 9.37 4.55 27.89
N LYS A 455 9.57 3.91 26.74
CA LYS A 455 9.69 2.44 26.62
C LYS A 455 11.10 2.00 26.95
N LYS A 456 11.21 1.22 28.02
CA LYS A 456 12.46 0.93 28.70
C LYS A 456 12.77 -0.58 28.57
N PRO A 457 13.84 -0.99 27.87
CA PRO A 457 14.24 -2.39 27.77
C PRO A 457 14.58 -2.93 29.17
N ASN A 458 14.40 -4.22 29.40
CA ASN A 458 14.58 -4.75 30.76
C ASN A 458 16.04 -4.69 31.25
N THR A 459 17.00 -4.69 30.32
CA THR A 459 18.43 -4.68 30.61
C THR A 459 19.16 -3.68 29.72
N PHE A 460 19.95 -2.79 30.32
CA PHE A 460 20.88 -1.91 29.64
C PHE A 460 22.31 -2.41 29.78
N PHE A 461 23.08 -2.32 28.71
CA PHE A 461 24.52 -2.56 28.74
C PHE A 461 25.27 -1.25 28.48
N LEU A 462 26.19 -0.87 29.35
CA LEU A 462 27.02 0.35 29.23
C LEU A 462 28.49 -0.05 29.11
N ASP A 463 29.15 0.37 28.03
CA ASP A 463 30.57 0.14 27.81
C ASP A 463 31.33 1.47 27.69
N GLU A 464 32.44 1.59 28.42
CA GLU A 464 33.36 2.74 28.45
C GLU A 464 32.71 4.13 28.60
N ILE A 465 31.52 4.21 29.21
CA ILE A 465 30.77 5.46 29.34
C ILE A 465 31.44 6.50 30.24
N ASP A 466 32.30 6.01 31.13
CA ASP A 466 33.14 6.76 32.08
C ASP A 466 34.46 7.25 31.47
N SER A 467 34.76 6.89 30.22
CA SER A 467 35.98 7.31 29.53
C SER A 467 36.05 8.84 29.37
N GLY A 468 37.16 9.43 29.81
CA GLY A 468 37.42 10.87 29.75
C GLY A 468 36.65 11.70 30.78
N LEU A 469 35.95 11.09 31.75
CA LEU A 469 35.24 11.81 32.81
C LEU A 469 36.03 11.81 34.13
N SER A 470 35.93 12.92 34.86
CA SER A 470 36.44 13.04 36.22
C SER A 470 35.57 13.97 37.06
N GLY A 471 35.78 13.97 38.39
CA GLY A 471 35.16 14.90 39.32
C GLY A 471 33.62 14.92 39.25
N LYS A 472 33.05 16.12 39.09
CA LYS A 472 31.60 16.36 39.11
C LYS A 472 30.85 15.60 38.01
N SER A 473 31.40 15.54 36.79
CA SER A 473 30.75 14.87 35.67
C SER A 473 30.67 13.35 35.87
N LEU A 474 31.71 12.75 36.45
CA LEU A 474 31.69 11.34 36.83
C LEU A 474 30.66 11.07 37.94
N PHE A 475 30.53 11.98 38.91
CA PHE A 475 29.50 11.88 39.94
C PHE A 475 28.08 11.91 39.35
N SER A 476 27.79 12.86 38.45
CA SER A 476 26.50 12.96 37.77
C SER A 476 26.17 11.71 36.96
N LEU A 477 27.16 11.14 36.25
CA LEU A 477 27.00 9.89 35.50
C LEU A 477 26.60 8.73 36.42
N VAL A 478 27.30 8.60 37.55
CA VAL A 478 27.05 7.52 38.51
C VAL A 478 25.65 7.62 39.12
N GLU A 479 25.20 8.82 39.49
CA GLU A 479 23.85 9.03 40.02
C GLU A 479 22.78 8.74 38.97
N LEU A 480 22.99 9.15 37.71
CA LEU A 480 22.08 8.82 36.61
C LEU A 480 21.97 7.31 36.38
N ILE A 481 23.11 6.59 36.35
CA ILE A 481 23.14 5.13 36.21
C ILE A 481 22.42 4.47 37.40
N LYS A 482 22.64 4.96 38.63
CA LYS A 482 21.97 4.46 39.84
C LYS A 482 20.47 4.66 39.75
N GLU A 483 20.00 5.80 39.28
CA GLU A 483 18.57 6.09 39.09
C GLU A 483 17.94 5.15 38.06
N ILE A 484 18.57 4.95 36.90
CA ILE A 484 18.11 3.99 35.88
C ILE A 484 18.05 2.57 36.46
N SER A 485 19.06 2.20 37.25
CA SER A 485 19.16 0.86 37.86
C SER A 485 18.07 0.54 38.89
N LYS A 486 17.29 1.52 39.37
CA LYS A 486 16.17 1.26 40.29
C LYS A 486 15.05 0.47 39.61
N ASN A 487 14.80 0.77 38.34
CA ASN A 487 13.67 0.20 37.59
C ASN A 487 14.12 -0.82 36.53
N GLN A 488 15.40 -0.84 36.18
CA GLN A 488 15.96 -1.67 35.12
C GLN A 488 17.26 -2.32 35.57
N GLN A 489 17.66 -3.41 34.92
CA GLN A 489 19.00 -3.95 35.13
C GLN A 489 20.00 -3.17 34.29
N VAL A 490 21.11 -2.77 34.90
CA VAL A 490 22.22 -2.12 34.18
C VAL A 490 23.46 -2.98 34.34
N LEU A 491 24.07 -3.37 33.23
CA LEU A 491 25.36 -4.05 33.15
C LEU A 491 26.38 -3.01 32.69
N CYS A 492 27.35 -2.67 33.53
CA CYS A 492 28.30 -1.61 33.23
C CYS A 492 29.74 -2.12 33.32
N ILE A 493 30.49 -1.99 32.23
CA ILE A 493 31.95 -2.16 32.23
C ILE A 493 32.57 -0.81 32.59
N THR A 494 33.45 -0.82 33.58
CA THR A 494 34.10 0.40 34.07
C THR A 494 35.50 0.11 34.57
N HIS A 495 36.36 1.11 34.46
CA HIS A 495 37.67 1.15 35.12
C HIS A 495 37.71 2.15 36.28
N GLN A 496 36.63 2.91 36.50
CA GLN A 496 36.56 3.93 37.55
C GLN A 496 36.19 3.31 38.90
N PRO A 497 37.06 3.38 39.93
CA PRO A 497 36.78 2.84 41.26
C PRO A 497 35.50 3.42 41.87
N PHE A 498 35.22 4.70 41.62
CA PHE A 498 34.05 5.39 42.15
C PHE A 498 32.74 4.79 41.63
N LEU A 499 32.64 4.49 40.33
CA LEU A 499 31.47 3.83 39.74
C LEU A 499 31.39 2.36 40.17
N ALA A 500 32.52 1.65 40.18
CA ALA A 500 32.57 0.25 40.57
C ALA A 500 32.07 0.01 42.02
N ALA A 501 32.35 0.94 42.93
CA ALA A 501 31.91 0.86 44.31
C ALA A 501 30.38 0.98 44.48
N ARG A 502 29.67 1.60 43.53
CA ARG A 502 28.21 1.81 43.58
C ARG A 502 27.40 0.63 43.03
N GLY A 503 28.04 -0.39 42.47
CA GLY A 503 27.36 -1.60 41.98
C GLY A 503 26.65 -2.39 43.08
N SER A 504 25.46 -2.90 42.78
CA SER A 504 24.76 -3.91 43.58
C SER A 504 25.52 -5.23 43.53
N ALA A 505 25.90 -5.65 42.31
CA ALA A 505 26.78 -6.77 42.07
C ALA A 505 28.10 -6.31 41.43
N HIS A 506 29.20 -7.01 41.73
CA HIS A 506 30.52 -6.69 41.19
C HIS A 506 31.20 -7.97 40.70
N PHE A 507 31.58 -7.98 39.43
CA PHE A 507 32.26 -9.08 38.76
C PHE A 507 33.65 -8.62 38.31
N LYS A 508 34.67 -9.43 38.57
CA LYS A 508 36.05 -9.20 38.14
C LYS A 508 36.39 -10.15 36.99
N VAL A 509 36.91 -9.60 35.90
CA VAL A 509 37.39 -10.35 34.73
C VAL A 509 38.90 -10.46 34.79
N ASN A 510 39.41 -11.69 34.91
CA ASN A 510 40.83 -12.00 35.00
C ASN A 510 41.33 -12.67 33.74
N LYS A 511 42.53 -12.29 33.32
CA LYS A 511 43.28 -12.93 32.24
C LYS A 511 44.36 -13.82 32.84
N ASN A 512 44.26 -15.12 32.62
CA ASN A 512 45.24 -16.10 33.08
C ASN A 512 45.97 -16.68 31.87
N VAL A 513 47.27 -16.95 32.00
CA VAL A 513 48.05 -17.67 30.99
C VAL A 513 48.46 -19.01 31.57
N ILE A 514 47.94 -20.10 31.01
CA ILE A 514 48.26 -21.46 31.43
C ILE A 514 48.90 -22.15 30.21
N ASN A 515 50.13 -22.64 30.37
CA ASN A 515 50.89 -23.33 29.31
C ASN A 515 50.99 -22.53 28.00
N GLY A 516 51.19 -21.20 28.09
CA GLY A 516 51.30 -20.30 26.92
C GLY A 516 49.97 -19.96 26.26
N ILE A 517 48.84 -20.51 26.72
CA ILE A 517 47.50 -20.22 26.22
C ILE A 517 46.84 -19.21 27.15
N THR A 518 46.24 -18.17 26.56
CA THR A 518 45.49 -17.15 27.29
C THR A 518 44.05 -17.61 27.53
N PHE A 519 43.58 -17.44 28.76
CA PHE A 519 42.23 -17.73 29.22
C PHE A 519 41.63 -16.50 29.91
N THR A 520 40.40 -16.17 29.56
CA THR A 520 39.60 -15.18 30.29
C THR A 520 38.68 -15.92 31.26
N SER A 521 38.65 -15.49 32.52
CA SER A 521 37.75 -15.97 33.56
C SER A 521 37.02 -14.81 34.21
N ILE A 522 35.84 -15.06 34.76
CA ILE A 522 35.07 -14.04 35.48
C ILE A 522 34.62 -14.59 36.83
N ALA A 523 34.77 -13.80 37.88
CA ALA A 523 34.37 -14.16 39.23
C ALA A 523 33.50 -13.07 39.84
N LYS A 524 32.41 -13.46 40.50
CA LYS A 524 31.60 -12.55 41.31
C LYS A 524 32.29 -12.30 42.64
N LEU A 525 32.44 -11.02 43.01
CA LEU A 525 33.01 -10.60 44.28
C LEU A 525 31.89 -10.60 45.33
N THR A 526 31.79 -11.68 46.10
CA THR A 526 30.68 -11.91 47.04
C THR A 526 30.89 -11.25 48.40
N THR A 527 32.15 -10.96 48.76
CA THR A 527 32.47 -10.35 50.06
C THR A 527 32.89 -8.89 49.91
N LYS A 528 32.63 -8.08 50.95
CA LYS A 528 33.09 -6.69 51.02
C LYS A 528 34.61 -6.58 50.87
N ASN A 529 35.36 -7.54 51.45
CA ASN A 529 36.82 -7.58 51.33
C ASN A 529 37.28 -7.84 49.89
N GLN A 530 36.66 -8.78 49.16
CA GLN A 530 36.97 -9.01 47.75
C GLN A 530 36.70 -7.77 46.90
N ARG A 531 35.55 -7.12 47.09
CA ARG A 531 35.21 -5.86 46.39
C ARG A 531 36.22 -4.75 46.72
N LYS A 532 36.58 -4.63 47.99
CA LYS A 532 37.57 -3.65 48.46
C LYS A 532 38.94 -3.87 47.82
N ASN A 533 39.41 -5.11 47.78
CA ASN A 533 40.69 -5.45 47.13
C ASN A 533 40.66 -5.08 45.65
N GLU A 534 39.57 -5.36 44.94
CA GLU A 534 39.41 -4.96 43.54
C GLU A 534 39.44 -3.44 43.35
N LEU A 535 38.76 -2.68 44.22
CA LEU A 535 38.82 -1.23 44.17
C LEU A 535 40.24 -0.70 44.41
N MET A 536 40.99 -1.30 45.33
CA MET A 536 42.39 -0.94 45.58
C MET A 536 43.27 -1.20 44.34
N GLU A 537 43.04 -2.31 43.65
CA GLU A 537 43.73 -2.61 42.38
C GLU A 537 43.40 -1.57 41.31
N LEU A 538 42.13 -1.18 41.16
CA LEU A 538 41.72 -0.14 40.19
C LEU A 538 42.29 1.25 40.51
N ILE A 539 42.51 1.56 41.79
CA ILE A 539 43.13 2.84 42.23
C ILE A 539 44.64 2.85 41.96
N GLY A 540 45.28 1.66 41.92
CA GLY A 540 46.69 1.52 41.58
C GLY A 540 47.62 1.10 42.73
N GLY A 541 47.13 0.44 43.79
CA GLY A 541 48.05 -0.24 44.73
C GLY A 541 47.56 -0.48 46.16
N GLY A 542 48.50 -0.95 47.00
CA GLY A 542 48.26 -1.47 48.36
C GLY A 542 48.67 -0.54 49.51
N SER A 543 48.74 0.78 49.31
CA SER A 543 49.06 1.71 50.41
C SER A 543 47.92 1.80 51.42
N CYS A 544 48.22 2.25 52.64
CA CYS A 544 47.23 2.41 53.70
C CYS A 544 46.14 3.44 53.31
N GLU A 545 46.52 4.50 52.58
CA GLU A 545 45.58 5.54 52.13
C GLU A 545 44.62 5.02 51.04
N VAL A 546 45.12 4.19 50.12
CA VAL A 546 44.28 3.56 49.08
C VAL A 546 43.27 2.60 49.71
N ASN A 547 43.70 1.86 50.72
CA ASN A 547 42.85 0.98 51.51
C ASN A 547 41.72 1.75 52.24
N GLU A 548 42.05 2.88 52.87
CA GLU A 548 41.06 3.74 53.52
C GLU A 548 40.08 4.35 52.51
N TYR A 549 40.59 4.86 51.38
CA TYR A 549 39.76 5.42 50.32
C TYR A 549 38.79 4.38 49.71
N ALA A 550 39.28 3.18 49.38
CA ALA A 550 38.45 2.09 48.89
C ALA A 550 37.35 1.68 49.89
N SER A 551 37.66 1.72 51.19
CA SER A 551 36.67 1.46 52.25
C SER A 551 35.57 2.53 52.26
N ARG A 552 35.97 3.81 52.23
CA ARG A 552 35.01 4.94 52.21
C ARG A 552 34.11 4.91 50.96
N LEU A 553 34.62 4.46 49.82
CA LEU A 553 33.82 4.32 48.60
C LEU A 553 32.71 3.26 48.74
N LEU A 554 33.00 2.13 49.40
CA LEU A 554 32.02 1.08 49.67
C LEU A 554 31.03 1.47 50.79
N ASP A 555 31.47 2.27 51.76
CA ASP A 555 30.58 2.70 52.85
C ASP A 555 29.57 3.76 52.36
N ARG A 556 30.01 4.66 51.48
CA ARG A 556 29.12 5.63 50.80
C ARG A 556 28.15 4.97 49.81
N SER A 557 28.32 3.70 49.45
CA SER A 557 27.36 2.98 48.62
C SER A 557 26.27 2.26 49.41
N ALA A 558 26.48 2.07 50.73
CA ALA A 558 25.54 1.44 51.65
C ALA A 558 24.53 2.42 52.29
N ALA A 559 24.72 3.73 52.11
CA ALA A 559 23.77 4.80 52.43
C ALA A 559 23.04 5.26 51.15
#